data_AF-A0A917V9K6-F1
#
_entry.id   AF-A0A917V9K6-F1
#
_cell.length_a   1.000
_cell.length_b   1.000
_cell.length_c   1.000
_cell.angle_alpha   90.00
_cell.angle_beta   90.00
_cell.angle_gamma   90.00
#
_symmetry.space_group_name_H-M   'P 1'
#
loop_
_entity.id
_entity.type
_entity.pdbx_description
1 polymer ?
#
loop_
_entity_poly.entity_id
_entity_poly.type
_entity_poly.pdbx_seq_one_letter_code
_entity_poly.pdbx_strand_id
1 'polypeptide(L)'
;MLTINFDDNTEWWTSGGVFDRLFEAAVASGAIPGRMSHWGDVVNANGGYFAKSVDPLDAQVFRDGLLSTAYAELPGLPREGLDWTYKVSLTKLIRALGGEVDTE
;
A
#
# COMPACT_ATOMS: atom_id res chain seq x y z
N MET A 1 9.85 -9.15 -5.20
CA MET A 1 8.48 -9.23 -4.67
C MET A 1 8.56 -8.78 -3.23
N LEU A 2 7.62 -7.97 -2.79
CA LEU A 2 7.53 -7.42 -1.44
C LEU A 2 6.35 -8.02 -0.71
N THR A 3 6.49 -8.11 0.60
CA THR A 3 5.46 -8.62 1.50
C THR A 3 5.19 -7.61 2.60
N ILE A 4 3.96 -7.10 2.67
CA ILE A 4 3.53 -6.10 3.66
C ILE A 4 2.58 -6.78 4.64
N ASN A 5 3.04 -7.01 5.87
CA ASN A 5 2.26 -7.59 6.95
C ASN A 5 1.70 -6.46 7.81
N PHE A 6 0.37 -6.27 7.75
CA PHE A 6 -0.34 -5.25 8.52
C PHE A 6 -0.69 -5.72 9.93
N ASP A 7 -0.91 -7.02 10.09
CA ASP A 7 -1.13 -7.71 11.36
C ASP A 7 -0.84 -9.22 11.17
N ASP A 8 -1.16 -10.05 12.16
CA ASP A 8 -0.90 -11.50 12.13
C ASP A 8 -1.70 -12.27 11.06
N ASN A 9 -2.79 -11.68 10.54
CA ASN A 9 -3.70 -12.32 9.59
C ASN A 9 -3.79 -11.57 8.25
N THR A 10 -3.25 -10.35 8.17
CA THR A 10 -3.42 -9.48 7.02
C THR A 10 -2.09 -9.19 6.35
N GLU A 11 -1.94 -9.73 5.15
CA GLU A 11 -0.73 -9.65 4.35
C GLU A 11 -1.05 -9.22 2.91
N TRP A 12 -0.22 -8.35 2.36
CA TRP A 12 -0.30 -7.93 0.97
C TRP A 12 1.01 -8.23 0.23
N TRP A 13 0.89 -9.03 -0.82
CA TRP A 13 1.99 -9.41 -1.71
C TRP A 13 1.97 -8.54 -2.95
N THR A 14 3.07 -7.83 -3.20
CA THR A 14 3.14 -6.84 -4.27
C THR A 14 4.52 -6.75 -4.90
N SER A 15 4.66 -6.04 -6.02
CA SER A 15 5.97 -5.72 -6.61
C SER A 15 6.52 -4.42 -6.01
N GLY A 16 7.85 -4.24 -6.08
CA GLY A 16 8.51 -2.99 -5.65
C GLY A 16 7.89 -1.77 -6.31
N GLY A 17 7.83 -1.75 -7.64
CA GLY A 17 7.26 -0.60 -8.37
C GLY A 17 5.77 -0.33 -8.10
N VAL A 18 4.97 -1.34 -7.73
CA VAL A 18 3.58 -1.10 -7.30
C VAL A 18 3.56 -0.46 -5.90
N PHE A 19 4.36 -0.98 -4.98
CA PHE A 19 4.47 -0.42 -3.64
C PHE A 19 5.00 1.02 -3.69
N ASP A 20 6.10 1.26 -4.42
CA ASP A 20 6.74 2.56 -4.54
C ASP A 20 5.76 3.61 -5.07
N ARG A 21 5.06 3.29 -6.16
CA ARG A 21 4.05 4.19 -6.75
C ARG A 21 2.96 4.56 -5.73
N LEU A 22 2.40 3.57 -5.04
CA LEU A 22 1.33 3.81 -4.05
C LEU A 22 1.86 4.60 -2.85
N PHE A 23 3.04 4.25 -2.35
CA PHE A 23 3.64 4.88 -1.20
C PHE A 23 4.02 6.34 -1.49
N GLU A 24 4.60 6.62 -2.66
CA GLU A 24 4.88 7.97 -3.13
C GLU A 24 3.60 8.81 -3.24
N ALA A 25 2.53 8.26 -3.82
CA ALA A 25 1.24 8.93 -3.90
C ALA A 25 0.64 9.20 -2.49
N ALA A 26 0.80 8.27 -1.56
CA ALA A 26 0.33 8.41 -0.19
C ALA A 26 1.10 9.51 0.56
N VAL A 27 2.41 9.61 0.35
CA VAL A 27 3.23 10.69 0.93
C VAL A 27 2.91 12.03 0.27
N ALA A 28 2.76 12.08 -1.05
CA ALA A 28 2.49 13.30 -1.80
C ALA A 28 1.11 13.91 -1.47
N SER A 29 0.11 13.07 -1.22
CA SER A 29 -1.23 13.50 -0.79
C SER A 29 -1.32 13.83 0.70
N GLY A 30 -0.31 13.47 1.49
CA GLY A 30 -0.29 13.64 2.95
C GLY A 30 -1.05 12.54 3.71
N ALA A 31 -1.55 11.51 3.03
CA ALA A 31 -2.14 10.33 3.67
C ALA A 31 -1.13 9.57 4.55
N ILE A 32 0.14 9.57 4.13
CA ILE A 32 1.28 9.19 4.97
C ILE A 32 2.08 10.46 5.29
N PRO A 33 2.31 10.78 6.58
CA PRO A 33 3.10 11.95 6.96
C PRO A 33 4.50 11.91 6.36
N GLY A 34 5.00 13.06 5.87
CA GLY A 34 6.32 13.14 5.25
C GLY A 34 7.49 12.70 6.16
N ARG A 35 7.33 12.74 7.49
CA ARG A 35 8.31 12.19 8.44
C ARG A 35 8.53 10.67 8.28
N MET A 36 7.55 9.97 7.71
CA MET A 36 7.56 8.53 7.47
C MET A 36 8.01 8.17 6.06
N SER A 37 8.43 9.12 5.21
CA SER A 37 8.88 8.84 3.84
C SER A 37 10.02 7.81 3.78
N HIS A 38 10.89 7.79 4.80
CA HIS A 38 11.98 6.82 4.92
C HIS A 38 11.51 5.36 4.99
N TRP A 39 10.23 5.11 5.26
CA TRP A 39 9.69 3.75 5.32
C TRP A 39 9.66 3.08 3.95
N GLY A 40 9.51 3.84 2.87
CA GLY A 40 9.61 3.29 1.51
C GLY A 40 10.96 2.59 1.31
N ASP A 41 12.04 3.24 1.71
CA ASP A 41 13.40 2.69 1.65
C ASP A 41 13.56 1.46 2.55
N VAL A 42 13.00 1.50 3.76
CA VAL A 42 13.05 0.38 4.71
C VAL A 42 12.32 -0.85 4.14
N VAL A 43 11.13 -0.66 3.57
CA VAL A 43 10.36 -1.75 2.96
C VAL A 43 11.14 -2.37 1.81
N ASN A 44 11.71 -1.55 0.93
CA ASN A 44 12.48 -2.03 -0.21
C ASN A 44 13.77 -2.75 0.22
N ALA A 45 14.51 -2.21 1.18
CA ALA A 45 15.75 -2.79 1.68
C ALA A 45 15.52 -4.14 2.38
N ASN A 46 14.41 -4.28 3.11
CA ASN A 46 14.08 -5.49 3.85
C ASN A 46 13.30 -6.52 3.02
N GLY A 47 12.89 -6.17 1.79
CA GLY A 47 12.02 -7.00 0.97
C GLY A 47 10.58 -7.08 1.50
N GLY A 48 10.17 -6.16 2.36
CA GLY A 48 8.86 -6.16 2.99
C GLY A 48 8.76 -5.31 4.24
N TYR A 49 7.58 -5.38 4.85
CA TYR A 49 7.21 -4.63 6.04
C TYR A 49 6.49 -5.54 7.04
N PHE A 50 6.79 -5.37 8.33
CA PHE A 50 6.14 -6.10 9.41
C PHE A 50 5.62 -5.12 10.46
N ALA A 51 4.31 -4.98 10.59
CA ALA A 51 3.69 -4.06 11.55
C ALA A 51 4.13 -4.32 13.01
N LYS A 52 4.43 -5.57 13.37
CA LYS A 52 4.91 -5.93 14.71
C LYS A 52 6.31 -5.41 15.06
N SER A 53 7.12 -5.03 14.06
CA SER A 53 8.50 -4.56 14.29
C SER A 53 8.61 -3.05 14.45
N VAL A 54 7.48 -2.34 14.48
CA VAL A 54 7.46 -0.88 14.52
C VAL A 54 6.47 -0.36 15.57
N ASP A 55 6.47 0.95 15.79
CA ASP A 55 5.49 1.58 16.67
C ASP A 55 4.05 1.34 16.17
N PRO A 56 3.10 0.94 17.05
CA PRO A 56 1.74 0.63 16.65
C PRO A 56 1.00 1.79 15.98
N LEU A 57 1.26 3.04 16.41
CA LEU A 57 0.61 4.21 15.82
C LEU A 57 1.13 4.45 14.40
N ASP A 58 2.43 4.37 14.20
CA ASP A 58 3.03 4.49 12.86
C ASP A 58 2.58 3.34 11.94
N ALA A 59 2.44 2.11 12.47
CA ALA A 59 1.89 0.99 11.71
C ALA A 59 0.45 1.24 11.25
N GLN A 60 -0.38 1.80 12.13
CA GLN A 60 -1.75 2.17 11.81
C GLN A 60 -1.80 3.28 10.75
N VAL A 61 -1.01 4.35 10.93
CA VAL A 61 -0.93 5.47 9.96
C VAL A 61 -0.47 4.96 8.59
N PHE A 62 0.51 4.06 8.55
CA PHE A 62 0.97 3.44 7.31
C PHE A 62 -0.14 2.63 6.64
N ARG A 63 -0.83 1.77 7.40
CA ARG A 63 -1.96 0.97 6.91
C ARG A 63 -3.08 1.83 6.34
N ASP A 64 -3.54 2.81 7.11
CA ASP A 64 -4.67 3.66 6.75
C ASP A 64 -4.30 4.60 5.59
N GLY A 65 -3.04 5.06 5.55
CA GLY A 65 -2.50 5.87 4.45
C GLY A 65 -2.45 5.10 3.12
N LEU A 66 -1.97 3.85 3.12
CA LEU A 66 -2.00 3.01 1.92
C LEU A 66 -3.42 2.68 1.48
N LEU A 67 -4.32 2.37 2.41
CA LEU A 67 -5.71 2.02 2.10
C LEU A 67 -6.47 3.19 1.48
N SER A 68 -6.39 4.38 2.11
CA SER A 68 -7.05 5.59 1.63
C SER A 68 -6.51 6.01 0.25
N THR A 69 -5.20 5.92 0.04
CA THR A 69 -4.58 6.22 -1.25
C THR A 69 -5.00 5.21 -2.33
N ALA A 70 -5.08 3.92 -1.97
CA ALA A 70 -5.54 2.89 -2.90
C ALA A 70 -6.98 3.15 -3.36
N TYR A 71 -7.87 3.53 -2.44
CA TYR A 71 -9.23 3.94 -2.78
C TYR A 71 -9.30 5.18 -3.67
N ALA A 72 -8.42 6.15 -3.44
CA ALA A 72 -8.36 7.38 -4.23
C ALA A 72 -7.86 7.14 -5.67
N GLU A 73 -6.85 6.27 -5.84
CA GLU A 73 -6.27 6.00 -7.16
C GLU A 73 -7.10 5.06 -8.01
N LEU A 74 -7.71 4.02 -7.40
CA LEU A 74 -8.34 2.91 -8.12
C LEU A 74 -9.34 3.33 -9.23
N PRO A 75 -10.23 4.33 -9.03
CA PRO A 75 -11.20 4.75 -10.05
C PRO A 75 -10.55 5.38 -11.28
N GLY A 76 -9.36 5.98 -11.14
CA GLY A 76 -8.65 6.67 -12.21
C GLY A 76 -7.79 5.76 -13.09
N LEU A 77 -7.63 4.49 -12.72
CA LEU A 77 -6.69 3.59 -13.39
C LEU A 77 -7.28 2.94 -14.65
N PRO A 78 -6.61 3.09 -15.82
CA PRO A 78 -7.02 2.46 -17.06
C PRO A 78 -6.89 0.93 -17.00
N ARG A 79 -7.66 0.24 -17.85
CA ARG A 79 -7.74 -1.24 -17.90
C ARG A 79 -6.68 -1.87 -18.82
N GLU A 80 -5.52 -1.26 -18.98
CA GLU A 80 -4.47 -1.74 -19.90
C GLU A 80 -3.06 -1.50 -19.34
N GLY A 81 -2.08 -2.28 -19.82
CA GLY A 81 -0.66 -2.07 -19.52
C GLY A 81 -0.25 -2.20 -18.04
N LEU A 82 0.75 -1.42 -17.64
CA LEU A 82 1.28 -1.41 -16.25
C LEU A 82 0.23 -0.91 -15.24
N ASP A 83 -0.68 -0.03 -15.66
CA ASP A 83 -1.77 0.46 -14.84
C ASP A 83 -2.78 -0.64 -14.48
N TRP A 84 -2.98 -1.63 -15.36
CA TRP A 84 -3.80 -2.79 -15.02
C TRP A 84 -3.18 -3.63 -13.90
N THR A 85 -1.86 -3.84 -13.94
CA THR A 85 -1.15 -4.58 -12.87
C THR A 85 -1.23 -3.83 -11.55
N TYR A 86 -1.07 -2.51 -11.60
CA TYR A 86 -1.24 -1.63 -10.44
C TYR A 86 -2.68 -1.72 -9.89
N LYS A 87 -3.68 -1.57 -10.75
CA LYS A 87 -5.11 -1.68 -10.40
C LYS A 87 -5.45 -2.99 -9.70
N VAL A 88 -5.04 -4.13 -10.28
CA VAL A 88 -5.24 -5.46 -9.68
C VAL A 88 -4.59 -5.55 -8.30
N SER A 89 -3.40 -4.96 -8.14
CA SER A 89 -2.68 -4.99 -6.87
C SER A 89 -3.36 -4.13 -5.79
N LEU A 90 -3.90 -2.96 -6.16
CA LEU A 90 -4.70 -2.13 -5.27
C LEU A 90 -6.01 -2.82 -4.85
N THR A 91 -6.71 -3.46 -5.78
CA THR A 91 -7.90 -4.26 -5.45
C THR A 91 -7.57 -5.35 -4.42
N LYS A 92 -6.42 -6.02 -4.55
CA LYS A 92 -5.96 -7.03 -3.57
C LYS A 92 -5.65 -6.41 -2.21
N LEU A 93 -4.98 -5.26 -2.18
CA LEU A 93 -4.69 -4.55 -0.94
C LEU A 93 -5.98 -4.19 -0.19
N ILE A 94 -6.94 -3.57 -0.88
CA ILE A 94 -8.21 -3.15 -0.29
C ILE A 94 -8.95 -4.36 0.30
N ARG A 95 -9.05 -5.46 -0.47
CA ARG A 95 -9.68 -6.69 0.00
C ARG A 95 -8.96 -7.32 1.19
N ALA A 96 -7.62 -7.34 1.17
CA ALA A 96 -6.82 -7.84 2.29
C ALA A 96 -7.12 -7.06 3.57
N LEU A 97 -7.29 -5.75 3.46
CA LEU A 97 -7.62 -4.86 4.57
C LEU A 97 -9.11 -4.84 4.96
N GLY A 98 -9.92 -5.74 4.39
CA GLY A 98 -11.35 -5.88 4.68
C GLY A 98 -12.25 -4.84 3.99
N GLY A 99 -11.72 -4.10 3.04
CA GLY A 99 -12.46 -3.13 2.25
C GLY A 99 -13.21 -3.76 1.07
N GLU A 100 -14.36 -3.17 0.71
CA GLU A 100 -15.11 -3.54 -0.49
C GLU A 100 -14.58 -2.76 -1.70
N VAL A 101 -14.61 -3.42 -2.86
CA VAL A 101 -14.24 -2.82 -4.14
C VAL A 101 -15.37 -3.14 -5.11
N ASP A 102 -16.07 -2.11 -5.58
CA ASP A 102 -17.02 -2.26 -6.67
C ASP A 102 -16.25 -2.62 -7.94
N THR A 103 -16.27 -3.90 -8.28
CA THR A 103 -15.77 -4.38 -9.57
C THR A 103 -16.91 -4.26 -10.58
N GLU A 104 -17.05 -3.10 -11.21
CA GLU A 104 -17.71 -2.97 -12.50
C GLU A 104 -16.92 -3.65 -13.62
#